data_AF-A0A1Y2SS06-F1
#
_entry.id   AF-A0A1Y2SS06-F1
#
_cell.length_a   1.000
_cell.length_b   1.000
_cell.length_c   1.000
_cell.angle_alpha   90.00
_cell.angle_beta   90.00
_cell.angle_gamma   90.00
#
_symmetry.space_group_name_H-M   'P 1'
#
loop_
_entity.id
_entity.type
_entity.pdbx_description
1 polymer ?
#
loop_
_entity_poly.entity_id
_entity_poly.type
_entity_poly.pdbx_seq_one_letter_code
_entity_poly.pdbx_strand_id
1 'polypeptide(L)' 'MRLIMAGDFNEPSFMDWTEKTKDLFDHNGAVVFWTSSKLLASADYFDTYRVKYPDPVAYPGFTWPANNLNADINKLAG' A
#
# COMPACT_ATOMS: atom_id res chain seq x y z
N MET A 1 -26.26 -10.25 -1.23
CA MET A 1 -25.14 -11.08 -0.75
C MET A 1 -23.95 -10.16 -0.51
N ARG A 2 -23.20 -10.32 0.59
CA ARG A 2 -21.98 -9.54 0.83
C ARG A 2 -20.78 -10.42 0.51
N LEU A 3 -19.89 -9.95 -0.36
CA LEU A 3 -18.64 -10.62 -0.69
C LEU A 3 -17.50 -9.97 0.08
N ILE A 4 -16.62 -10.79 0.65
CA ILE A 4 -15.37 -10.35 1.24
C ILE A 4 -14.26 -11.03 0.44
N MET A 5 -13.30 -10.24 -0.03
CA MET A 5 -12.09 -10.70 -0.69
C MET A 5 -10.90 -10.35 0.20
N ALA A 6 -10.08 -11.34 0.49
CA ALA A 6 -8.90 -11.20 1.34
C ALA A 6 -7.83 -12.21 0.90
N GLY A 7 -6.57 -11.85 1.11
CA GLY A 7 -5.43 -12.68 0.73
C GLY A 7 -4.21 -11.83 0.41
N ASP A 8 -3.20 -12.47 -0.13
CA ASP A 8 -2.04 -11.80 -0.70
C ASP A 8 -2.30 -11.53 -2.19
N PHE A 9 -2.42 -10.26 -2.54
CA PHE A 9 -2.67 -9.82 -3.92
C PHE A 9 -1.37 -9.69 -4.72
N ASN A 10 -0.22 -9.76 -4.05
CA ASN A 10 1.11 -9.50 -4.59
C ASN A 10 1.25 -8.12 -5.27
N GLU A 11 0.31 -7.23 -4.99
CA GLU A 11 0.24 -5.84 -5.41
C GLU A 11 -0.20 -5.01 -4.20
N PRO A 12 0.46 -3.89 -3.87
CA PRO A 12 -0.02 -3.00 -2.83
C PRO A 12 -1.27 -2.21 -3.30
N SER A 13 -1.88 -1.47 -2.38
CA SER A 13 -3.04 -0.65 -2.71
C SER A 13 -2.64 0.52 -3.62
N PHE A 14 -3.44 0.83 -4.65
CA PHE A 14 -3.23 2.04 -5.47
C PHE A 14 -3.34 3.33 -4.64
N MET A 15 -3.97 3.25 -3.46
CA MET A 15 -4.06 4.35 -2.50
C MET A 15 -2.76 4.58 -1.70
N ASP A 16 -1.80 3.66 -1.79
CA ASP A 16 -0.55 3.70 -1.02
C ASP A 16 0.63 4.20 -1.86
N TRP A 17 0.55 4.09 -3.18
CA TRP A 17 1.57 4.51 -4.15
C TRP A 17 1.10 5.75 -4.91
N THR A 18 0.97 6.87 -4.19
CA THR A 18 0.42 8.14 -4.68
C THR A 18 1.47 9.24 -4.66
N GLU A 19 1.16 10.41 -5.24
CA GLU A 19 2.02 11.59 -5.14
C GLU A 19 2.44 11.94 -3.70
N LYS A 20 1.57 11.71 -2.71
CA LYS A 20 1.86 12.02 -1.30
C LYS A 20 2.91 11.10 -0.68
N THR A 21 3.08 9.91 -1.23
CA THR A 21 3.95 8.86 -0.70
C THR A 21 5.07 8.49 -1.65
N LYS A 22 5.16 9.10 -2.84
CA LYS A 22 6.12 8.72 -3.89
C LYS A 22 7.58 8.79 -3.44
N ASP A 23 7.92 9.73 -2.56
CA ASP A 23 9.28 9.92 -2.05
C ASP A 23 9.45 9.34 -0.62
N LEU A 24 8.45 8.63 -0.12
CA LEU A 24 8.46 7.94 1.18
C LEU A 24 8.61 6.43 0.97
N PHE A 25 8.97 5.72 2.03
CA PHE A 25 8.86 4.26 2.11
C PHE A 25 9.54 3.50 0.96
N ASP A 26 10.67 4.01 0.49
CA ASP A 26 11.42 3.47 -0.66
C ASP A 26 10.62 3.38 -1.97
N HIS A 27 9.58 4.19 -2.14
CA HIS A 27 8.85 4.29 -3.41
C HIS A 27 9.68 4.98 -4.52
N ASN A 28 10.76 5.69 -4.17
CA ASN A 28 11.74 6.24 -5.11
C ASN A 28 11.14 7.10 -6.25
N GLY A 29 10.17 7.95 -5.90
CA GLY A 29 9.44 8.82 -6.82
C GLY A 29 8.31 8.14 -7.59
N ALA A 30 8.07 6.84 -7.37
CA ALA A 30 7.08 6.09 -8.11
C ALA A 30 5.64 6.39 -7.63
N VAL A 31 4.78 6.64 -8.60
CA VAL A 31 3.33 6.70 -8.45
C VAL A 31 2.75 5.59 -9.32
N VAL A 32 2.07 4.63 -8.70
CA VAL A 32 1.76 3.36 -9.35
C VAL A 32 0.28 3.03 -9.20
N PHE A 33 -0.36 2.77 -10.34
CA PHE A 33 -1.74 2.33 -10.42
C PHE A 33 -1.82 0.81 -10.37
N TRP A 34 -1.67 0.25 -9.17
CA TRP A 34 -1.82 -1.19 -8.95
C TRP A 34 -3.20 -1.66 -9.42
N THR A 35 -3.21 -2.53 -10.42
CA THR A 35 -4.39 -2.78 -11.26
C THR A 35 -5.49 -3.48 -10.46
N SER A 36 -5.12 -4.46 -9.63
CA SER A 36 -6.08 -5.27 -8.88
C SER A 36 -6.89 -4.41 -7.90
N SER A 37 -6.20 -3.61 -7.07
CA SER A 37 -6.86 -2.75 -6.09
C SER A 37 -7.65 -1.61 -6.75
N LYS A 38 -7.20 -1.10 -7.90
CA LYS A 38 -7.92 -0.08 -8.65
C LYS A 38 -9.22 -0.61 -9.25
N LEU A 39 -9.18 -1.79 -9.89
CA LEU A 39 -10.37 -2.41 -10.48
C LEU A 39 -11.43 -2.74 -9.41
N LEU A 40 -10.99 -3.22 -8.24
CA LEU A 40 -11.89 -3.45 -7.10
C LEU A 40 -12.58 -2.16 -6.66
N ALA A 41 -11.84 -1.06 -6.49
CA ALA A 41 -12.42 0.23 -6.13
C ALA A 41 -13.40 0.75 -7.20
N SER A 42 -13.10 0.54 -8.48
CA SER A 42 -14.01 0.88 -9.59
C SER A 42 -15.26 0.01 -9.66
N ALA A 43 -15.26 -1.16 -9.01
CA ALA A 43 -16.40 -2.06 -8.90
C ALA A 43 -17.13 -1.92 -7.55
N ASP A 44 -16.98 -0.78 -6.87
CA ASP A 44 -17.60 -0.45 -5.58
C ASP A 44 -17.20 -1.39 -4.42
N TYR A 45 -16.02 -2.02 -4.51
CA TYR A 45 -15.39 -2.66 -3.35
C TYR A 45 -14.57 -1.65 -2.55
N PHE A 46 -14.56 -1.85 -1.24
CA PHE A 46 -13.85 -0.98 -0.31
C PHE A 46 -12.62 -1.70 0.26
N ASP A 47 -11.46 -1.07 0.15
CA ASP A 47 -10.27 -1.45 0.93
C ASP A 47 -10.53 -1.13 2.40
N THR A 48 -10.81 -2.17 3.19
CA THR A 48 -11.22 -2.02 4.59
C THR A 48 -10.14 -1.36 5.46
N TYR A 49 -8.85 -1.52 5.13
CA TYR A 49 -7.77 -0.86 5.85
C TYR A 49 -7.80 0.64 5.59
N ARG A 50 -7.97 1.06 4.33
CA ARG A 50 -8.06 2.48 3.95
C ARG A 50 -9.35 3.16 4.38
N VAL A 51 -10.43 2.42 4.56
CA VAL A 51 -11.65 2.96 5.21
C VAL A 51 -11.38 3.33 6.66
N LYS A 52 -10.65 2.50 7.41
CA LYS A 52 -10.32 2.76 8.82
C LYS A 52 -9.17 3.76 8.99
N TYR A 53 -8.17 3.67 8.14
CA TYR A 53 -6.93 4.47 8.16
C TYR A 53 -6.71 5.13 6.79
N PRO A 54 -7.39 6.26 6.52
CA PRO A 54 -7.41 6.86 5.19
C PRO A 54 -6.12 7.57 4.80
N ASP A 55 -5.25 7.90 5.77
CA ASP A 55 -3.98 8.57 5.50
C ASP A 55 -2.84 7.54 5.35
N PRO A 56 -2.31 7.33 4.12
CA PRO A 56 -1.22 6.39 3.87
C PRO A 56 0.14 6.87 4.40
N VAL A 57 0.29 8.16 4.72
CA VAL A 57 1.51 8.70 5.32
C VAL A 57 1.51 8.39 6.82
N ALA A 58 0.41 8.68 7.52
CA ALA A 58 0.30 8.42 8.96
C ALA A 58 0.15 6.92 9.30
N TYR A 59 -0.48 6.16 8.41
CA TYR A 59 -0.77 4.72 8.58
C TYR A 59 -0.37 3.96 7.32
N PRO A 60 0.92 3.61 7.14
CA PRO A 60 1.36 2.84 5.99
C PRO A 60 0.71 1.45 5.95
N GLY A 61 0.49 0.91 4.75
CA GLY A 61 -0.20 -0.36 4.50
C GLY A 61 0.71 -1.57 4.32
N PHE A 62 1.88 -1.60 4.97
CA PHE A 62 2.87 -2.66 4.76
C PHE A 62 2.46 -3.97 5.43
N THR A 63 2.33 -5.01 4.62
CA THR A 63 1.99 -6.37 5.08
C THR A 63 3.14 -7.35 4.90
N TRP A 64 4.11 -7.02 4.05
CA TRP A 64 5.30 -7.83 3.78
C TRP A 64 6.57 -6.96 3.79
N PRO A 65 7.41 -7.06 4.83
CA PRO A 65 8.66 -6.29 4.89
C PRO A 65 9.71 -6.89 3.96
N ALA A 66 10.38 -6.03 3.19
CA ALA A 66 11.55 -6.43 2.42
C ALA A 66 12.72 -6.67 3.39
N ASN A 67 12.97 -7.92 3.79
CA ASN A 67 14.11 -8.26 4.62
C ASN A 67 15.40 -8.13 3.81
N ASN A 68 16.11 -7.02 3.96
CA ASN A 68 17.40 -6.77 3.34
C ASN A 68 18.49 -6.70 4.41
N LEU A 69 19.29 -7.76 4.53
CA LEU A 69 20.39 -7.86 5.50
C LEU A 69 21.48 -6.79 5.30
N ASN A 70 21.55 -6.20 4.11
CA ASN A 70 22.50 -5.14 3.76
C ASN A 70 21.88 -3.74 3.81
N ALA A 71 20.59 -3.62 4.17
CA ALA A 71 20.00 -2.31 4.38
C ALA A 71 20.64 -1.65 5.61
N ASP A 72 21.01 -0.38 5.45
CA ASP A 72 21.50 0.43 6.56
C ASP A 72 20.42 0.51 7.63
N ILE A 73 20.72 0.02 8.84
CA ILE A 73 19.79 0.01 9.98
C ILE A 73 19.27 1.42 10.29
N ASN A 74 20.07 2.46 10.04
CA ASN A 74 19.66 3.84 10.26
C ASN A 74 18.55 4.30 9.29
N LYS A 75 18.36 3.58 8.18
CA LYS A 75 17.25 3.80 7.23
C LYS A 75 16.02 2.93 7.52
N LEU A 76 16.12 1.98 8.44
CA LEU A 76 15.02 1.09 8.82
C LEU A 76 14.21 1.61 10.02
N ALA A 77 14.73 2.61 10.74
CA ALA A 77 14.03 3.30 11.80
C ALA A 77 13.29 4.52 11.22
N GLY A 78 12.02 4.31 10.85
CA GLY A 78 11.03 5.39 10.72
C GLY A 78 10.43 5.74 12.08
#